data_AF-A0A1D6NB23-F1
#
_entry.id   AF-A0A1D6NB23-F1
#
_cell.length_a   1.000
_cell.length_b   1.000
_cell.length_c   1.000
_cell.angle_alpha   90.00
_cell.angle_beta   90.00
_cell.angle_gamma   90.00
#
_symmetry.space_group_name_H-M   'P 1'
#
loop_
_entity.id
_entity.type
_entity.pdbx_description
1 polymer ?
#
loop_
_entity_poly.entity_id
_entity_poly.type
_entity_poly.pdbx_seq_one_letter_code
_entity_poly.pdbx_strand_id
1 'polypeptide(L)'
;MAYPLQFAARPAKLVKDCEMTAPETTILYPNAGGNIHTFRAITPCALFDVLSPPYSAEDGRHCSYFRKSQMNQPPVVLPAEIDSSQVVWLEELEDHQPPEGFVVARGLYKGPVIRR
;
A
#
# COMPACT_ATOMS: atom_id res chain seq x y z
N MET A 1 -30.22 2.74 -14.99
CA MET A 1 -29.33 1.76 -14.34
C MET A 1 -27.96 2.40 -14.26
N ALA A 2 -27.64 3.08 -13.16
CA ALA A 2 -26.32 3.67 -12.94
C ALA A 2 -25.51 2.68 -12.11
N TYR A 3 -24.45 2.11 -12.68
CA TYR A 3 -23.48 1.34 -11.93
C TYR A 3 -22.77 2.29 -10.95
N PRO A 4 -22.60 1.93 -9.66
CA PRO A 4 -21.91 2.80 -8.71
C PRO A 4 -20.43 2.96 -9.12
N LEU A 5 -19.93 4.19 -8.99
CA LEU A 5 -18.55 4.63 -9.27
C LEU A 5 -17.54 4.01 -8.28
N GLN A 6 -17.39 2.69 -8.25
CA GLN A 6 -16.65 2.02 -7.17
C GLN A 6 -15.12 1.92 -7.38
N PHE A 7 -14.61 2.22 -8.59
CA PHE A 7 -13.17 2.14 -8.91
C PHE A 7 -12.62 3.44 -9.52
N ALA A 8 -12.96 4.58 -8.95
CA ALA A 8 -12.40 5.86 -9.39
C ALA A 8 -10.95 6.01 -8.91
N ALA A 9 -10.01 6.19 -9.84
CA ALA A 9 -8.61 6.45 -9.53
C ALA A 9 -8.47 7.70 -8.63
N ARG A 10 -7.57 7.62 -7.64
CA ARG A 10 -7.30 8.70 -6.67
C ARG A 10 -5.88 9.23 -6.83
N PRO A 11 -5.66 10.54 -6.66
CA PRO A 11 -4.33 11.11 -6.74
C PRO A 11 -3.51 10.75 -5.49
N ALA A 12 -2.25 10.39 -5.69
CA ALA A 12 -1.27 10.13 -4.65
C ALA A 12 0.05 10.81 -4.98
N LYS A 13 0.84 11.14 -3.96
CA LYS A 13 2.18 11.68 -4.10
C LYS A 13 3.22 10.63 -3.74
N LEU A 14 4.28 10.52 -4.53
CA LEU A 14 5.42 9.66 -4.21
C LEU A 14 6.15 10.22 -2.97
N VAL A 15 6.27 9.39 -1.93
CA VAL A 15 6.95 9.76 -0.67
C VAL A 15 8.37 9.22 -0.60
N LYS A 16 8.60 7.99 -1.09
CA LYS A 16 9.88 7.30 -1.05
C LYS A 16 10.02 6.35 -2.24
N ASP A 17 11.17 6.40 -2.89
CA ASP A 17 11.59 5.48 -3.96
C ASP A 17 13.09 5.25 -3.84
N CYS A 18 13.47 4.16 -3.17
CA CYS A 18 14.88 3.85 -2.93
C CYS A 18 15.09 2.35 -2.69
N GLU A 19 16.34 1.92 -2.81
CA GLU A 19 16.78 0.63 -2.31
C GLU A 19 17.03 0.72 -0.80
N MET A 20 16.80 -0.37 -0.07
CA MET A 20 17.00 -0.44 1.38
C MET A 20 17.86 -1.65 1.73
N THR A 21 18.80 -1.47 2.64
CA THR A 21 19.67 -2.51 3.20
C THR A 21 19.62 -2.44 4.72
N ALA A 22 19.95 -3.53 5.40
CA ALA A 22 20.00 -3.52 6.86
C ALA A 22 21.26 -2.79 7.37
N PRO A 23 21.21 -2.14 8.55
CA PRO A 23 20.03 -1.92 9.41
C PRO A 23 19.28 -0.62 9.05
N GLU A 24 17.98 -0.70 8.84
CA GLU A 24 17.12 0.46 8.56
C GLU A 24 15.77 0.26 9.24
N THR A 25 15.15 1.36 9.69
CA THR A 25 13.78 1.33 10.27
C THR A 25 13.00 2.51 9.71
N THR A 26 11.80 2.22 9.21
CA THR A 26 10.88 3.23 8.68
C THR A 26 9.58 3.25 9.47
N ILE A 27 8.90 4.40 9.44
CA ILE A 27 7.60 4.57 10.08
C ILE A 27 6.62 5.20 9.08
N LEU A 28 5.39 4.69 9.08
CA LEU A 28 4.26 5.26 8.37
C LEU A 28 3.10 5.47 9.34
N TYR A 29 2.26 6.44 9.02
CA TYR A 29 1.07 6.83 9.78
C TYR A 29 -0.17 6.65 8.90
N PRO A 30 -1.39 6.73 9.46
CA PRO A 30 -2.62 6.60 8.67
C PRO A 30 -2.70 7.54 7.45
N ASN A 31 -2.11 8.73 7.53
CA ASN A 31 -2.16 9.75 6.46
C ASN A 31 -0.80 10.39 6.14
N ALA A 32 0.32 9.82 6.61
CA ALA A 32 1.66 10.38 6.40
C ALA A 32 2.73 9.27 6.34
N GLY A 33 3.93 9.60 5.87
CA GLY A 33 5.06 8.67 5.83
C GLY A 33 4.97 7.56 4.78
N GLY A 34 4.04 7.65 3.82
CA GLY A 34 3.86 6.66 2.76
C GLY A 34 2.99 5.47 3.18
N ASN A 35 1.74 5.75 3.57
CA ASN A 35 0.78 4.72 4.01
C ASN A 35 0.53 3.65 2.92
N ILE A 36 0.57 4.04 1.65
CA ILE A 36 0.54 3.13 0.50
C ILE A 36 1.98 2.90 0.03
N HIS A 37 2.42 1.65 0.00
CA HIS A 37 3.78 1.28 -0.36
C HIS A 37 3.85 -0.08 -1.04
N THR A 38 4.97 -0.36 -1.69
CA THR A 38 5.28 -1.66 -2.30
C THR A 38 6.73 -2.02 -2.02
N PHE A 39 6.98 -3.30 -1.75
CA PHE A 39 8.32 -3.84 -1.57
C PHE A 39 8.67 -4.77 -2.73
N ARG A 40 9.86 -4.59 -3.29
CA ARG A 40 10.43 -5.49 -4.29
C ARG A 40 11.78 -5.99 -3.78
N ALA A 41 11.85 -7.28 -3.47
CA ALA A 41 13.09 -7.92 -3.06
C ALA A 41 14.09 -7.93 -4.23
N ILE A 42 15.29 -7.36 -4.03
CA ILE A 42 16.41 -7.44 -4.97
C ILE A 42 17.23 -8.72 -4.72
N THR A 43 17.40 -9.05 -3.45
CA THR A 43 18.01 -10.28 -2.94
C THR A 43 17.07 -10.91 -1.91
N PRO A 44 17.27 -12.18 -1.50
CA PRO A 44 16.54 -12.73 -0.37
C PRO A 44 16.70 -11.85 0.88
N CYS A 45 15.57 -11.33 1.38
CA CYS A 45 15.53 -10.38 2.48
C CYS A 45 14.44 -10.75 3.49
N ALA A 46 14.53 -10.18 4.69
CA ALA A 46 13.52 -10.30 5.72
C ALA A 46 13.03 -8.90 6.12
N LEU A 47 11.70 -8.74 6.20
CA LEU A 47 11.05 -7.55 6.73
C LEU A 47 10.48 -7.88 8.11
N PHE A 48 10.61 -6.97 9.06
CA PHE A 48 10.03 -7.08 10.39
C PHE A 48 9.09 -5.90 10.63
N ASP A 49 7.80 -6.14 10.46
CA ASP A 49 6.76 -5.11 10.60
C ASP A 49 6.03 -5.21 11.93
N VAL A 50 5.79 -4.05 12.54
CA VAL A 50 4.95 -3.89 13.73
C VAL A 50 3.74 -3.04 13.35
N LEU A 51 2.55 -3.61 13.43
CA LEU A 51 1.29 -2.95 13.09
C LEU A 51 0.52 -2.56 14.36
N SER A 52 0.05 -1.31 14.43
CA SER A 52 -0.71 -0.79 15.56
C SER A 52 -1.82 0.17 15.11
N PRO A 53 -3.11 -0.23 15.12
CA PRO A 53 -3.60 -1.59 15.37
C PRO A 53 -3.33 -2.53 14.17
N PRO A 54 -3.43 -3.86 14.34
CA PRO A 54 -3.40 -4.80 13.23
C PRO A 54 -4.65 -4.68 12.35
N TYR A 55 -4.55 -5.20 11.13
CA TYR A 55 -5.70 -5.39 10.24
C TYR A 55 -6.79 -6.24 10.91
N SER A 56 -8.04 -5.92 10.60
CA SER A 56 -9.24 -6.59 11.12
C SER A 56 -10.39 -6.32 10.17
N ALA A 57 -10.84 -7.36 9.48
CA ALA A 57 -11.99 -7.26 8.58
C ALA A 57 -13.28 -6.89 9.36
N GLU A 58 -13.43 -7.42 10.58
CA GLU A 58 -14.59 -7.17 11.44
C GLU A 58 -14.69 -5.70 11.86
N ASP A 59 -13.54 -5.04 12.08
CA ASP A 59 -13.48 -3.63 12.43
C ASP A 59 -13.29 -2.70 11.21
N GLY A 60 -13.46 -3.21 9.99
CA GLY A 60 -13.31 -2.44 8.74
C GLY A 60 -11.87 -2.04 8.39
N ARG A 61 -10.86 -2.64 9.02
CA ARG A 61 -9.43 -2.44 8.72
C ARG A 61 -8.93 -3.50 7.74
N HIS A 62 -9.47 -3.48 6.52
CA HIS A 62 -9.02 -4.34 5.43
C HIS A 62 -7.68 -3.87 4.86
N CYS A 63 -6.92 -4.79 4.25
CA CYS A 63 -5.75 -4.46 3.46
C CYS A 63 -6.19 -4.33 1.99
N SER A 64 -6.14 -3.11 1.46
CA SER A 64 -6.46 -2.83 0.06
C SER A 64 -5.20 -2.82 -0.80
N TYR A 65 -5.29 -3.35 -2.00
CA TYR A 65 -4.21 -3.33 -2.99
C TYR A 65 -4.49 -2.30 -4.05
N PHE A 66 -3.43 -1.65 -4.55
CA PHE A 66 -3.53 -0.57 -5.52
C PHE A 66 -2.59 -0.81 -6.69
N ARG A 67 -2.97 -0.30 -7.86
CA ARG A 67 -2.10 -0.20 -9.03
C ARG A 67 -2.10 1.23 -9.57
N LYS A 68 -1.08 1.58 -10.34
CA LYS A 68 -1.11 2.82 -11.13
C LYS A 68 -2.24 2.72 -12.15
N SER A 69 -3.04 3.78 -12.27
CA SER A 69 -4.09 3.88 -13.29
C SER A 69 -3.47 3.84 -14.68
N GLN A 70 -4.13 3.15 -15.61
CA GLN A 70 -3.77 3.17 -17.03
C GLN A 70 -4.25 4.46 -17.71
N MET A 71 -5.18 5.18 -17.09
CA MET A 71 -5.64 6.48 -17.53
C MET A 71 -4.61 7.52 -17.08
N ASN A 72 -3.83 8.06 -18.02
CA ASN A 72 -2.79 9.05 -17.70
C ASN A 72 -3.34 10.28 -16.96
N GLN A 73 -4.60 10.66 -17.21
CA GLN A 73 -5.32 11.72 -16.50
C GLN A 73 -6.81 11.40 -16.44
N PRO A 74 -7.34 10.83 -15.35
CA PRO A 74 -8.77 10.81 -15.13
C PRO A 74 -9.31 12.25 -15.12
N PRO A 75 -10.59 12.47 -15.50
CA PRO A 75 -11.19 13.80 -15.64
C PRO A 75 -11.52 14.44 -14.28
N VAL A 76 -10.58 14.37 -13.34
CA VAL A 76 -10.69 14.89 -11.98
C VAL A 76 -9.84 16.15 -11.90
N VAL A 77 -10.47 17.27 -11.54
CA VAL A 77 -9.77 18.53 -11.31
C VAL A 77 -9.08 18.44 -9.95
N LEU A 78 -7.75 18.51 -9.96
CA LEU A 78 -6.96 18.61 -8.74
C LEU A 78 -7.12 20.03 -8.14
N PRO A 79 -7.11 20.18 -6.81
CA PRO A 79 -6.97 21.49 -6.17
C PRO A 79 -5.73 22.23 -6.69
N ALA A 80 -5.80 23.56 -6.76
CA ALA A 80 -4.74 24.40 -7.34
C ALA A 80 -3.39 24.28 -6.61
N GLU A 81 -3.42 23.84 -5.35
CA GLU A 81 -2.26 23.63 -4.49
C GLU A 81 -1.49 22.35 -4.82
N ILE A 82 -2.07 21.44 -5.62
CA ILE A 82 -1.45 20.17 -6.01
C ILE A 82 -0.76 20.31 -7.36
N ASP A 83 0.57 20.20 -7.34
CA ASP A 83 1.37 20.09 -8.56
C ASP A 83 1.07 18.76 -9.28
N SER A 84 0.36 18.85 -10.40
CA SER A 84 -0.06 17.69 -11.21
C SER A 84 1.12 16.88 -11.75
N SER A 85 2.32 17.47 -11.85
CA SER A 85 3.54 16.76 -12.28
C SER A 85 4.07 15.78 -11.21
N GLN A 86 3.68 15.96 -9.95
CA GLN A 86 4.10 15.13 -8.82
C GLN A 86 3.05 14.07 -8.43
N VAL A 87 1.95 13.99 -9.17
CA VAL A 87 0.82 13.11 -8.87
C VAL A 87 0.91 11.81 -9.67
N VAL A 88 0.66 10.71 -8.97
CA VAL A 88 0.39 9.40 -9.57
C VAL A 88 -1.05 9.04 -9.24
N TRP A 89 -1.79 8.57 -10.23
CA TRP A 89 -3.16 8.08 -10.05
C TRP A 89 -3.14 6.62 -9.64
N LEU A 90 -3.80 6.29 -8.53
CA LEU A 90 -3.91 4.93 -8.01
C LEU A 90 -5.35 4.44 -8.10
N GLU A 91 -5.52 3.26 -8.66
CA GLU A 91 -6.77 2.50 -8.66
C GLU A 91 -6.68 1.40 -7.61
N GLU A 92 -7.72 1.26 -6.80
CA GLU A 92 -7.88 0.08 -5.94
C GLU A 92 -8.20 -1.14 -6.82
N LEU A 93 -7.60 -2.28 -6.48
CA LEU A 93 -7.91 -3.56 -7.12
C LEU A 93 -9.26 -4.08 -6.63
N GLU A 94 -9.98 -4.75 -7.52
CA GLU A 94 -11.29 -5.34 -7.22
C GLU A 94 -11.22 -6.27 -6.00
N ASP A 95 -12.28 -6.24 -5.19
CA ASP A 95 -12.45 -7.07 -3.97
C ASP A 95 -11.29 -7.01 -2.97
N HIS A 96 -10.51 -5.92 -2.98
CA HIS A 96 -9.32 -5.76 -2.15
C HIS A 96 -8.31 -6.92 -2.33
N GLN A 97 -8.30 -7.56 -3.50
CA GLN A 97 -7.44 -8.72 -3.75
C GLN A 97 -6.05 -8.30 -4.20
N PRO A 98 -5.01 -9.05 -3.78
CA PRO A 98 -3.68 -8.85 -4.33
C PRO A 98 -3.62 -9.21 -5.82
N PRO A 99 -2.59 -8.74 -6.55
CA PRO A 99 -2.39 -9.12 -7.94
C PRO A 99 -2.17 -10.63 -8.09
N GLU A 100 -2.45 -11.15 -9.28
CA GLU A 100 -2.25 -12.56 -9.61
C GLU A 100 -0.80 -13.02 -9.33
N GLY A 101 -0.66 -14.21 -8.76
CA GLY A 101 0.64 -14.79 -8.40
C GLY A 101 1.24 -14.28 -7.08
N PHE A 102 0.62 -13.31 -6.40
CA PHE A 102 1.02 -12.92 -5.05
C PHE A 102 0.53 -13.94 -4.02
N VAL A 103 1.48 -14.66 -3.41
CA VAL A 103 1.19 -15.71 -2.42
C VAL A 103 1.92 -15.40 -1.12
N VAL A 104 1.17 -15.39 -0.01
CA VAL A 104 1.73 -15.29 1.34
C VAL A 104 1.51 -16.62 2.07
N ALA A 105 2.58 -17.36 2.29
CA ALA A 105 2.55 -18.60 3.05
C ALA A 105 2.83 -18.34 4.53
N ARG A 106 1.88 -18.67 5.41
CA ARG A 106 2.06 -18.51 6.85
C ARG A 106 2.99 -19.60 7.41
N GLY A 107 4.09 -19.18 8.02
CA GLY A 107 5.01 -20.06 8.77
C GLY A 107 4.75 -20.06 10.27
N LEU A 108 5.26 -21.09 10.96
CA LEU A 108 5.34 -21.11 12.43
C LEU A 108 6.64 -20.44 12.88
N TYR A 109 6.56 -19.53 13.85
CA TYR A 109 7.73 -18.93 14.46
C TYR A 109 8.51 -19.96 15.30
N LYS A 110 9.81 -20.07 15.05
CA LYS A 110 10.72 -21.03 15.71
C LYS A 110 11.87 -20.35 16.49
N GLY A 111 11.78 -19.03 16.69
CA GLY A 111 12.76 -18.29 17.46
C GLY A 111 12.53 -18.36 18.97
N PRO A 112 13.25 -17.55 19.76
CA PRO A 112 13.10 -17.49 21.21
C PRO A 112 11.66 -17.21 21.66
N VAL A 113 11.23 -17.82 22.77
CA VAL A 113 9.88 -17.64 23.31
C VAL A 113 9.62 -16.17 23.64
N ILE A 114 8.56 -15.61 23.06
CA ILE A 114 8.07 -14.26 23.37
C ILE A 114 7.13 -14.38 24.58
N ARG A 115 7.49 -13.74 25.68
CA ARG A 115 6.66 -13.64 26.89
C ARG A 115 5.99 -12.26 26.91
N ARG A 116 4.72 -12.23 27.28
CA ARG A 116 4.01 -10.99 27.61
C ARG A 116 4.34 -10.55 29.03
#